data_AF-A0A257M4R8-F1
#
_entry.id   AF-A0A257M4R8-F1
#
_cell.length_a   1.000
_cell.length_b   1.000
_cell.length_c   1.000
_cell.angle_alpha   90.00
_cell.angle_beta   90.00
_cell.angle_gamma   90.00
#
_symmetry.space_group_name_H-M   'P 1'
#
loop_
_entity.id
_entity.type
_entity.pdbx_description
1 polymer ?
#
loop_
_entity_poly.entity_id
_entity_poly.type
_entity_poly.pdbx_seq_one_letter_code
_entity_poly.pdbx_strand_id
1 'polypeptide(L)'
;MSGNVSGPDELINPEARVRFDLDVTGRQLEWQWITRDAAWLVYDPRQTGKVTSAIQMFGNRSFLLFCTDGYEALDLLDDNGDHSISGSELSGLSLWQDLNSDGISNPGEVKPVSEHGIKSLSTTRSRHSSGIQYSATGVSFEDGGIRPTFDLILKSR
;
A
#
# COMPACT_ATOMS: atom_id res chain seq x y z
N MET A 1 -10.79 -15.55 -4.16
CA MET A 1 -10.97 -16.04 -2.77
C MET A 1 -11.32 -14.84 -1.90
N SER A 2 -12.49 -14.87 -1.27
CA SER A 2 -13.03 -13.84 -0.38
C SER A 2 -12.87 -14.31 1.07
N GLY A 3 -11.63 -14.24 1.58
CA GLY A 3 -11.40 -14.24 3.02
C GLY A 3 -11.53 -12.80 3.49
N ASN A 4 -12.37 -12.54 4.49
CA ASN A 4 -12.34 -11.25 5.17
C ASN A 4 -11.00 -11.17 5.90
N VAL A 5 -10.11 -10.29 5.46
CA VAL A 5 -8.85 -10.02 6.16
C VAL A 5 -9.19 -9.42 7.52
N SER A 6 -8.90 -10.14 8.59
CA SER A 6 -9.32 -9.76 9.94
C SER A 6 -8.37 -8.73 10.58
N GLY A 7 -7.14 -8.64 10.09
CA GLY A 7 -6.12 -7.76 10.66
C GLY A 7 -4.73 -7.92 10.01
N PRO A 8 -3.74 -7.14 10.47
CA PRO A 8 -2.41 -7.08 9.86
C PRO A 8 -1.60 -8.37 9.96
N ASP A 9 -1.91 -9.26 10.91
CA ASP A 9 -1.19 -10.53 11.10
C ASP A 9 -1.38 -11.50 9.92
N GLU A 10 -2.47 -11.35 9.16
CA GLU A 10 -2.71 -12.10 7.93
C GLU A 10 -1.94 -11.51 6.72
N LEU A 11 -1.49 -10.26 6.84
CA LEU A 11 -0.82 -9.52 5.78
C LEU A 11 0.69 -9.59 5.87
N ILE A 12 1.28 -9.85 7.04
CA ILE A 12 2.73 -9.87 7.26
C ILE A 12 3.22 -11.31 7.38
N ASN A 13 4.29 -11.64 6.65
CA ASN A 13 5.05 -12.87 6.85
C ASN A 13 6.14 -12.66 7.92
N PRO A 14 5.98 -13.23 9.13
CA PRO A 14 6.93 -13.04 10.23
C PRO A 14 8.20 -13.88 10.08
N GLU A 15 8.44 -14.56 8.96
CA GLU A 15 9.71 -15.23 8.65
C GLU A 15 10.42 -14.60 7.45
N ALA A 16 9.75 -13.69 6.73
CA ALA A 16 10.37 -12.99 5.61
C ALA A 16 11.53 -12.10 6.05
N ARG A 17 12.57 -12.07 5.21
CA ARG A 17 13.76 -11.22 5.29
C ARG A 17 14.00 -10.61 3.92
N VAL A 18 13.37 -9.47 3.67
CA VAL A 18 13.38 -8.79 2.37
C VAL A 18 14.25 -7.56 2.43
N ARG A 19 15.13 -7.39 1.44
CA ARG A 19 16.03 -6.24 1.34
C ARG A 19 15.35 -5.11 0.58
N PHE A 20 15.00 -4.04 1.29
CA PHE A 20 14.32 -2.88 0.69
C PHE A 20 14.67 -1.57 1.39
N ASP A 21 14.59 -0.45 0.66
CA ASP A 21 14.81 0.90 1.19
C ASP A 21 13.49 1.46 1.77
N LEU A 22 13.08 0.95 2.93
CA LEU A 22 11.89 1.42 3.65
C LEU A 22 12.13 2.69 4.46
N ASP A 23 13.37 2.95 4.89
CA ASP A 23 13.71 4.11 5.71
C ASP A 23 14.12 5.34 4.89
N VAL A 24 14.20 5.20 3.56
CA VAL A 24 14.48 6.26 2.59
C VAL A 24 15.89 6.82 2.77
N THR A 25 16.84 5.93 3.01
CA THR A 25 18.27 6.28 3.15
C THR A 25 19.07 6.02 1.88
N GLY A 26 18.46 5.40 0.87
CA GLY A 26 19.14 4.91 -0.33
C GLY A 26 19.92 3.60 -0.09
N ARG A 27 19.74 2.97 1.08
CA ARG A 27 20.33 1.67 1.43
C ARG A 27 19.23 0.66 1.67
N GLN A 28 19.41 -0.56 1.17
CA GLN A 28 18.49 -1.65 1.45
C GLN A 28 18.87 -2.33 2.77
N LEU A 29 17.93 -2.30 3.72
CA LEU A 29 18.00 -3.06 4.97
C LEU A 29 17.08 -4.28 4.88
N GLU A 30 17.26 -5.25 5.79
CA GLU A 30 16.37 -6.41 5.87
C GLU A 30 15.16 -6.12 6.74
N TRP A 31 13.99 -6.50 6.25
CA TRP A 31 12.70 -6.28 6.91
C TRP A 31 11.85 -7.54 6.92
N GLN A 32 10.92 -7.60 7.89
CA GLN A 32 9.64 -8.27 7.69
C GLN A 32 9.02 -7.82 6.38
N TRP A 33 8.19 -8.66 5.79
CA TRP A 33 7.53 -8.33 4.54
C TRP A 33 6.09 -8.80 4.54
N ILE A 34 5.32 -8.32 3.57
CA ILE A 34 3.95 -8.79 3.39
C ILE A 34 3.92 -10.22 2.83
N THR A 35 2.80 -10.90 3.01
CA THR A 35 2.52 -12.18 2.36
C THR A 35 2.27 -11.95 0.85
N ARG A 36 2.45 -13.01 0.04
CA ARG A 36 2.18 -12.97 -1.40
C ARG A 36 0.72 -12.72 -1.76
N ASP A 37 -0.21 -12.88 -0.82
CA ASP A 37 -1.64 -12.67 -1.02
C ASP A 37 -2.06 -11.21 -0.72
N ALA A 38 -1.11 -10.39 -0.26
CA ALA A 38 -1.27 -8.96 -0.04
C ALA A 38 -0.53 -8.14 -1.11
N ALA A 39 -0.84 -6.85 -1.20
CA ALA A 39 -0.16 -5.93 -2.10
C ALA A 39 0.04 -4.58 -1.43
N TRP A 40 1.11 -3.88 -1.81
CA TRP A 40 1.34 -2.49 -1.46
C TRP A 40 0.60 -1.57 -2.42
N LEU A 41 -0.08 -0.55 -1.90
CA LEU A 41 -0.43 0.60 -2.71
C LEU A 41 0.85 1.41 -2.96
N VAL A 42 1.10 1.77 -4.22
CA VAL A 42 2.28 2.52 -4.63
C VAL A 42 1.94 3.61 -5.64
N TYR A 43 2.75 4.66 -5.67
CA TYR A 43 2.71 5.73 -6.63
C TYR A 43 3.71 5.47 -7.77
N ASP A 44 3.18 5.17 -8.95
CA ASP A 44 3.91 4.95 -10.20
C ASP A 44 3.22 5.69 -11.36
N PRO A 45 3.27 7.03 -11.38
CA PRO A 45 2.54 7.87 -12.35
C PRO A 45 3.02 7.69 -13.79
N ARG A 46 4.22 7.13 -13.99
CA ARG A 46 4.78 6.84 -15.31
C ARG A 46 4.61 5.38 -15.72
N GLN A 47 3.91 4.57 -14.91
CA GLN A 47 3.66 3.14 -15.17
C GLN A 47 4.94 2.39 -15.53
N THR A 48 6.01 2.67 -14.79
CA THR A 48 7.33 2.07 -15.02
C THR A 48 7.39 0.64 -14.51
N GLY A 49 6.49 0.27 -13.60
CA GLY A 49 6.51 -0.97 -12.85
C GLY A 49 7.67 -1.06 -11.85
N LYS A 50 8.39 0.04 -11.60
CA LYS A 50 9.56 0.08 -10.73
C LYS A 50 9.25 0.78 -9.42
N VAL A 51 9.26 0.02 -8.34
CA VAL A 51 9.19 0.50 -6.96
C VAL A 51 10.54 0.27 -6.30
N THR A 52 11.21 1.35 -5.90
CA THR A 52 12.60 1.28 -5.42
C THR A 52 12.79 1.66 -3.95
N SER A 53 11.83 2.36 -3.35
CA SER A 53 11.87 2.76 -1.94
C SER A 53 10.48 3.14 -1.42
N ALA A 54 10.38 3.36 -0.10
CA ALA A 54 9.16 3.82 0.55
C ALA A 54 8.70 5.22 0.13
N ILE A 55 9.50 5.99 -0.62
CA ILE A 55 9.05 7.26 -1.23
C ILE A 55 7.81 7.03 -2.12
N GLN A 56 7.77 5.89 -2.80
CA GLN A 56 6.68 5.52 -3.70
C GLN A 56 5.58 4.74 -2.99
N MET A 57 5.73 4.41 -1.71
CA MET A 57 4.73 3.69 -0.93
C MET A 57 3.91 4.68 -0.10
N PHE A 58 2.77 4.25 0.43
CA PHE A 58 1.95 5.06 1.32
C PHE A 58 2.27 4.75 2.79
N GLY A 59 2.84 5.72 3.50
CA GLY A 59 3.29 5.64 4.88
C GLY A 59 3.86 6.96 5.37
N ASN A 60 4.59 6.96 6.48
CA ASN A 60 5.17 8.18 7.08
C ASN A 60 6.38 8.78 6.32
N ARG A 61 6.75 8.19 5.17
CA ARG A 61 7.89 8.58 4.33
C ARG A 61 7.52 8.84 2.86
N SER A 62 6.23 8.82 2.55
CA SER A 62 5.74 9.02 1.18
C SER A 62 6.22 10.34 0.59
N PHE A 63 6.59 10.34 -0.68
CA PHE A 63 6.94 11.54 -1.44
C PHE A 63 8.08 12.40 -0.85
N LEU A 64 8.97 11.82 -0.03
CA LEU A 64 9.98 12.54 0.76
C LEU A 64 9.38 13.53 1.78
N LEU A 65 8.11 13.36 2.11
CA LEU A 65 7.40 14.11 3.13
C LEU A 65 7.34 13.30 4.43
N PHE A 66 7.12 14.01 5.53
CA PHE A 66 6.87 13.43 6.84
C PHE A 66 5.36 13.45 7.09
N CYS A 67 4.67 12.41 6.63
CA CYS A 67 3.28 12.16 6.97
C CYS A 67 3.20 11.45 8.34
N THR A 68 2.10 11.62 9.06
CA THR A 68 1.80 10.91 10.30
C THR A 68 1.61 9.42 10.04
N ASP A 69 0.92 9.10 8.93
CA ASP A 69 0.57 7.74 8.50
C ASP A 69 0.31 7.73 6.98
N GLY A 70 0.11 6.54 6.41
CA GLY A 70 -0.11 6.34 4.98
C GLY A 70 -1.43 6.90 4.45
N TYR A 71 -2.40 7.15 5.32
CA TYR A 71 -3.66 7.77 4.93
C TYR A 71 -3.53 9.27 4.78
N GLU A 72 -2.76 9.94 5.64
CA GLU A 72 -2.39 11.34 5.40
C GLU A 72 -1.60 11.49 4.10
N ALA A 73 -0.71 10.55 3.78
CA ALA A 73 -0.05 10.54 2.49
C ALA A 73 -1.02 10.35 1.30
N LEU A 74 -2.06 9.51 1.48
CA LEU A 74 -3.08 9.30 0.45
C LEU A 74 -3.97 10.54 0.27
N ASP A 75 -4.32 11.22 1.37
CA ASP A 75 -5.13 12.45 1.38
C ASP A 75 -4.48 13.61 0.61
N LEU A 76 -3.14 13.60 0.45
CA LEU A 76 -2.44 14.56 -0.40
C LEU A 76 -2.80 14.44 -1.89
N LEU A 77 -3.42 13.34 -2.31
CA LEU A 77 -3.88 13.11 -3.68
C LEU A 77 -5.40 13.34 -3.85
N ASP A 78 -6.11 13.66 -2.76
CA ASP A 78 -7.55 13.97 -2.78
C ASP A 78 -7.75 15.44 -3.19
N ASP A 79 -7.78 15.68 -4.50
CA ASP A 79 -7.88 17.02 -5.08
C ASP A 79 -9.21 17.71 -4.75
N ASN A 80 -10.27 16.92 -4.51
CA ASN A 80 -11.61 17.43 -4.31
C ASN A 80 -12.04 17.47 -2.82
N GLY A 81 -11.31 16.78 -1.94
CA GLY A 81 -11.50 16.80 -0.49
C GLY A 81 -12.72 16.02 0.00
N ASP A 82 -13.16 15.00 -0.72
CA ASP A 82 -14.30 14.14 -0.34
C ASP A 82 -13.90 12.92 0.51
N HIS A 83 -12.61 12.83 0.86
CA HIS A 83 -11.97 11.73 1.58
C HIS A 83 -11.98 10.39 0.83
N SER A 84 -12.00 10.45 -0.50
CA SER A 84 -12.04 9.30 -1.39
C SER A 84 -11.28 9.55 -2.69
N ILE A 85 -10.10 8.94 -2.83
CA ILE A 85 -9.38 8.93 -4.11
C ILE A 85 -10.20 8.16 -5.14
N SER A 86 -10.68 8.86 -6.16
CA SER A 86 -11.56 8.28 -7.18
C SER A 86 -11.38 8.92 -8.55
N GLY A 87 -11.94 8.28 -9.59
CA GLY A 87 -11.90 8.83 -10.95
C GLY A 87 -10.48 9.13 -11.43
N SER A 88 -10.18 10.40 -11.73
CA SER A 88 -8.85 10.83 -12.19
C SER A 88 -7.78 10.81 -11.11
N GLU A 89 -8.14 10.88 -9.83
CA GLU A 89 -7.18 10.88 -8.71
C GLU A 89 -6.52 9.50 -8.54
N LEU A 90 -7.14 8.44 -9.06
CA LEU A 90 -6.54 7.10 -9.13
C LEU A 90 -5.39 7.03 -10.15
N SER A 91 -5.23 8.04 -11.01
CA SER A 91 -4.19 8.07 -12.03
C SER A 91 -2.81 8.05 -11.39
N GLY A 92 -2.02 7.05 -11.76
CA GLY A 92 -0.67 6.85 -11.24
C GLY A 92 -0.60 6.02 -9.97
N LEU A 93 -1.73 5.56 -9.43
CA LEU A 93 -1.74 4.55 -8.38
C LEU A 93 -1.65 3.14 -8.98
N SER A 94 -0.82 2.30 -8.35
CA SER A 94 -0.64 0.90 -8.70
C SER A 94 -0.64 0.03 -7.45
N LEU A 95 -0.90 -1.26 -7.62
CA LEU A 95 -0.64 -2.28 -6.62
C LEU A 95 0.67 -2.98 -6.95
N TRP A 96 1.57 -3.08 -5.99
CA TRP A 96 2.74 -3.94 -6.05
C TRP A 96 2.51 -5.20 -5.21
N GLN A 97 2.29 -6.32 -5.89
CA GLN A 97 2.19 -7.65 -5.30
C GLN A 97 3.53 -8.38 -5.51
N ASP A 98 4.37 -8.39 -4.48
CA ASP A 98 5.66 -9.09 -4.48
C ASP A 98 5.43 -10.61 -4.33
N LEU A 99 5.37 -11.32 -5.46
CA LEU A 99 4.91 -12.71 -5.53
C LEU A 99 5.95 -13.69 -5.00
N ASN A 100 7.23 -13.36 -5.17
CA ASN A 100 8.36 -14.17 -4.75
C ASN A 100 8.98 -13.67 -3.42
N SER A 101 8.52 -12.54 -2.89
CA SER A 101 8.98 -11.94 -1.63
C SER A 101 10.47 -11.62 -1.67
N ASP A 102 10.96 -11.05 -2.76
CA ASP A 102 12.37 -10.67 -2.94
C ASP A 102 12.63 -9.16 -2.77
N GLY A 103 11.58 -8.34 -2.62
CA GLY A 103 11.68 -6.88 -2.49
C GLY A 103 12.02 -6.17 -3.79
N ILE A 104 11.99 -6.87 -4.91
CA ILE A 104 12.22 -6.35 -6.25
C ILE A 104 10.87 -6.34 -6.95
N SER A 105 10.50 -5.20 -7.52
CA SER A 105 9.31 -5.12 -8.38
C SER A 105 9.59 -5.78 -9.72
N ASN A 106 9.31 -7.08 -9.80
CA ASN A 106 9.55 -7.88 -11.00
C ASN A 106 8.49 -7.59 -12.09
N PRO A 107 8.79 -7.86 -13.37
CA PRO A 107 7.82 -7.66 -14.44
C PRO A 107 6.49 -8.38 -14.17
N GLY A 108 5.39 -7.63 -14.17
CA GLY A 108 4.04 -8.13 -13.94
C GLY A 108 3.56 -8.08 -12.48
N GLU A 109 4.42 -7.73 -11.52
CA GLU A 109 4.06 -7.60 -10.09
C GLU A 109 3.44 -6.25 -9.74
N VAL A 110 3.71 -5.23 -10.54
CA VAL A 110 3.17 -3.88 -10.36
C VAL A 110 2.15 -3.62 -11.46
N LYS A 111 0.90 -3.35 -11.07
CA LYS A 111 -0.20 -3.09 -11.99
C LYS A 111 -1.04 -1.89 -11.56
N PRO A 112 -1.54 -1.07 -12.50
CA PRO A 112 -2.45 0.03 -12.19
C PRO A 112 -3.67 -0.45 -11.40
N VAL A 113 -4.13 0.37 -10.44
CA VAL A 113 -5.33 0.04 -9.63
C VAL A 113 -6.59 -0.19 -10.48
N SER A 114 -6.67 0.44 -11.65
CA SER A 114 -7.75 0.26 -12.62
C SER A 114 -7.80 -1.16 -13.20
N GLU A 115 -6.67 -1.86 -13.33
CA GLU A 115 -6.64 -3.26 -13.78
C GLU A 115 -7.20 -4.23 -12.72
N HIS A 116 -7.28 -3.79 -11.46
CA HIS A 116 -7.85 -4.55 -10.35
C HIS A 116 -9.34 -4.25 -10.12
N GLY A 117 -9.95 -3.41 -10.95
CA GLY A 117 -11.34 -2.99 -10.78
C GLY A 117 -11.55 -2.15 -9.51
N ILE A 118 -10.50 -1.46 -9.02
CA ILE A 118 -10.64 -0.54 -7.89
C ILE A 118 -11.34 0.72 -8.38
N LYS A 119 -12.45 1.03 -7.74
CA LYS A 119 -13.29 2.20 -8.00
C LYS A 119 -12.89 3.40 -7.15
N SER A 120 -12.54 3.17 -5.89
CA SER A 120 -12.04 4.22 -5.00
C SER A 120 -11.22 3.70 -3.84
N LEU A 121 -10.43 4.59 -3.25
CA LEU A 121 -9.66 4.36 -2.02
C LEU A 121 -10.04 5.40 -0.97
N SER A 122 -10.42 4.96 0.24
CA SER A 122 -10.75 5.89 1.32
C SER A 122 -9.48 6.45 1.97
N THR A 123 -9.45 7.77 2.18
CA THR A 123 -8.41 8.45 2.97
C THR A 123 -8.76 8.49 4.46
N THR A 124 -10.00 8.12 4.81
CA THR A 124 -10.44 8.03 6.21
C THR A 124 -9.84 6.82 6.88
N ARG A 125 -9.50 6.98 8.17
CA ARG A 125 -8.90 5.92 8.97
C ARG A 125 -9.44 5.89 10.39
N SER A 126 -9.33 4.72 10.99
CA SER A 126 -9.54 4.48 12.40
C SER A 126 -8.36 3.68 12.94
N ARG A 127 -8.24 3.62 14.26
CA ARG A 127 -7.22 2.80 14.90
C ARG A 127 -7.69 1.36 15.03
N HIS A 128 -6.93 0.42 14.48
CA HIS A 128 -7.16 -1.01 14.65
C HIS A 128 -6.81 -1.45 16.08
N SER A 129 -7.35 -2.58 16.55
CA SER A 129 -7.06 -3.12 17.88
C SER A 129 -5.58 -3.46 18.11
N SER A 130 -4.84 -3.76 17.03
CA SER A 130 -3.38 -3.95 17.05
C SER A 130 -2.59 -2.64 17.19
N GLY A 131 -3.27 -1.49 17.13
CA GLY A 131 -2.67 -0.17 17.34
C GLY A 131 -2.26 0.58 16.07
N ILE A 132 -2.30 -0.07 14.89
CA ILE A 132 -2.03 0.55 13.59
C ILE A 132 -3.24 1.29 13.01
N GLN A 133 -3.03 2.14 12.01
CA GLN A 133 -4.13 2.77 11.29
C GLN A 133 -4.70 1.84 10.22
N TYR A 134 -6.02 1.85 10.07
CA TYR A 134 -6.70 1.07 9.05
C TYR A 134 -8.00 1.75 8.61
N SER A 135 -8.52 1.34 7.46
CA SER A 135 -9.85 1.71 7.01
C SER A 135 -10.62 0.42 6.71
N ALA A 136 -11.74 0.20 7.38
CA ALA A 136 -12.58 -0.98 7.14
C ALA A 136 -13.18 -0.97 5.72
N THR A 137 -13.37 0.23 5.17
CA THR A 137 -13.86 0.49 3.81
C THR A 137 -12.77 1.12 2.95
N GLY A 138 -11.54 0.63 3.09
CA GLY A 138 -10.35 1.20 2.48
C GLY A 138 -10.36 1.15 0.95
N VAL A 139 -10.80 0.04 0.36
CA VAL A 139 -10.95 -0.12 -1.10
C VAL A 139 -12.41 -0.39 -1.43
N SER A 140 -12.95 0.30 -2.42
CA SER A 140 -14.18 -0.09 -3.10
C SER A 140 -13.88 -0.57 -4.52
N PHE A 141 -14.56 -1.63 -4.94
CA PHE A 141 -14.40 -2.24 -6.26
C PHE A 141 -15.64 -1.98 -7.13
N GLU A 142 -15.45 -2.01 -8.45
CA GLU A 142 -16.54 -1.82 -9.42
C GLU A 142 -17.65 -2.87 -9.32
N ASP A 143 -17.33 -4.07 -8.83
CA ASP A 143 -18.29 -5.14 -8.56
C ASP A 143 -19.08 -4.94 -7.26
N GLY A 144 -18.85 -3.84 -6.54
CA GLY A 144 -19.45 -3.53 -5.24
C GLY A 144 -18.72 -4.17 -4.06
N GLY A 145 -17.63 -4.91 -4.30
CA GLY A 145 -16.77 -5.43 -3.25
C GLY A 145 -16.14 -4.30 -2.44
N ILE A 146 -15.92 -4.57 -1.15
CA ILE A 146 -15.19 -3.67 -0.25
C ILE A 146 -14.14 -4.48 0.48
N ARG A 147 -12.94 -3.91 0.64
CA ARG A 147 -11.86 -4.51 1.43
C ARG A 147 -11.21 -3.49 2.36
N PRO A 148 -10.73 -3.93 3.53
CA PRO A 148 -9.98 -3.07 4.40
C PRO A 148 -8.58 -2.76 3.84
N THR A 149 -8.04 -1.60 4.19
CA THR A 149 -6.64 -1.23 3.98
C THR A 149 -5.98 -0.98 5.32
N PHE A 150 -4.65 -1.06 5.38
CA PHE A 150 -3.87 -0.94 6.61
C PHE A 150 -2.59 -0.14 6.35
N ASP A 151 -2.21 0.70 7.30
CA ASP A 151 -0.85 1.25 7.38
C ASP A 151 -0.01 0.30 8.23
N LEU A 152 0.82 -0.51 7.57
CA LEU A 152 1.57 -1.60 8.22
C LEU A 152 2.88 -1.10 8.82
N ILE A 153 3.17 -1.55 10.04
CA ILE A 153 4.47 -1.32 10.69
C ILE A 153 5.30 -2.60 10.56
N LEU A 154 6.29 -2.57 9.67
CA LEU A 154 7.25 -3.67 9.49
C LEU A 154 8.40 -3.56 10.49
N LYS A 155 8.86 -4.70 11.00
CA LYS A 155 10.06 -4.78 11.85
C LYS A 155 11.30 -5.05 11.02
N SER A 156 12.41 -4.37 11.33
CA SER A 156 13.72 -4.73 10.78
C SER A 156 14.17 -6.10 11.29
N ARG A 157 15.11 -6.70 10.56
CA ARG A 157 15.57 -8.08 10.75
C ARG A 157 17.02 -8.23 11.15
#